data_AF-A0A9N8NGM6-F1
#
_entry.id   AF-A0A9N8NGM6-F1
#
_cell.length_a   1.000
_cell.length_b   1.000
_cell.length_c   1.000
_cell.angle_alpha   90.00
_cell.angle_beta   90.00
_cell.angle_gamma   90.00
#
_symmetry.space_group_name_H-M   'P 1'
#
loop_
_entity.id
_entity.type
_entity.pdbx_description
1 polymer ?
#
loop_
_entity_poly.entity_id
_entity_poly.type
_entity_poly.pdbx_seq_one_letter_code
_entity_poly.pdbx_strand_id
1 'polypeptide(L)' 'MKPLHQPSGITHGLEFLIAENWSADQALAVVELIDDLRERIAGHYQIALNELLREQRSPPGNPHLPRDNEADPF' A
#
# COMPACT_ATOMS: atom_id res chain seq x y z
N MET A 1 -14.87 24.10 6.72
CA MET A 1 -13.41 23.87 6.74
C MET A 1 -13.04 23.15 5.45
N LYS A 2 -12.02 23.60 4.71
CA LYS A 2 -11.61 22.96 3.45
C LYS A 2 -10.76 21.73 3.78
N PRO A 3 -11.04 20.55 3.21
CA PRO A 3 -10.20 19.37 3.38
C PRO A 3 -8.81 19.66 2.79
N LEU A 4 -7.75 19.42 3.58
CA LEU A 4 -6.39 19.44 3.07
C LEU A 4 -6.23 18.23 2.14
N HIS A 5 -6.36 18.46 0.84
CA HIS A 5 -6.02 17.47 -0.16
C HIS A 5 -4.52 17.25 -0.11
N GLN A 6 -4.09 16.11 0.41
CA GLN A 6 -2.69 15.72 0.34
C GLN A 6 -2.31 15.50 -1.15
N PRO A 7 -1.14 15.99 -1.59
CA PRO A 7 -0.68 15.87 -2.97
C PRO A 7 -0.52 14.41 -3.44
N SER A 8 -0.45 13.47 -2.49
CA SER A 8 -0.41 12.03 -2.74
C SER A 8 -1.76 11.42 -3.17
N GLY A 9 -2.88 12.16 -3.10
CA GLY A 9 -4.20 11.69 -3.53
C GLY A 9 -4.81 10.59 -2.63
N ILE A 10 -4.18 10.30 -1.49
CA ILE A 10 -4.62 9.26 -0.55
C ILE A 10 -5.67 9.86 0.37
N THR A 11 -6.90 9.37 0.30
CA THR A 11 -8.02 9.87 1.14
C THR A 11 -7.93 9.43 2.60
N HIS A 12 -7.01 8.50 2.92
CA HIS A 12 -6.81 7.89 4.24
C HIS A 12 -5.31 7.83 4.60
N GLY A 13 -4.50 8.76 4.08
CA GLY A 13 -3.09 8.88 4.45
C GLY A 13 -2.91 9.41 5.86
N LEU A 14 -1.77 9.11 6.49
CA LEU A 14 -1.39 9.79 7.73
C LEU A 14 -1.23 11.29 7.41
N GLU A 15 -1.86 12.18 8.18
CA GLU A 15 -1.64 13.62 8.08
C GLU A 15 -0.24 13.97 8.59
N PHE A 16 0.78 13.76 7.75
CA PHE A 16 2.10 14.34 7.95
C PHE A 16 2.06 15.80 7.49
N LEU A 17 1.52 16.67 8.35
CA LEU A 17 1.67 18.12 8.17
C LEU A 17 3.14 18.47 8.43
N ILE A 18 3.88 18.73 7.35
CA ILE A 18 5.25 19.26 7.42
C ILE A 18 5.14 20.77 7.63
N ALA A 19 5.82 21.30 8.64
CA ALA A 19 5.83 22.74 8.86
C ALA A 19 6.63 23.44 7.75
N GLU A 20 6.15 24.59 7.27
CA GLU A 20 6.78 25.33 6.17
C GLU A 20 8.20 25.83 6.48
N ASN A 21 8.60 25.84 7.76
CA ASN A 21 9.85 26.40 8.25
C ASN A 21 10.93 25.37 8.63
N TRP A 22 10.84 24.14 8.14
CA TRP A 22 11.88 23.13 8.38
C TRP A 22 13.21 23.53 7.75
N SER A 23 14.31 23.31 8.47
CA SER A 23 15.64 23.29 7.86
C SER A 23 15.86 22.01 7.06
N ALA A 24 16.86 22.00 6.18
CA ALA A 24 17.25 20.81 5.44
C ALA A 24 17.62 19.64 6.37
N ASP A 25 18.32 19.92 7.47
CA ASP A 25 18.71 18.90 8.46
C ASP A 25 17.50 18.28 9.16
N GLN A 26 16.48 19.10 9.48
CA GLN A 26 15.24 18.60 10.07
C GLN A 26 14.46 17.71 9.10
N ALA A 27 14.39 18.10 7.82
CA ALA A 27 13.77 17.28 6.79
C ALA A 27 14.51 15.94 6.62
N LEU A 28 15.85 15.97 6.62
CA LEU A 28 16.67 14.76 6.51
C LEU A 28 16.45 13.82 7.69
N ALA A 29 16.46 14.32 8.92
CA ALA A 29 16.22 13.51 10.12
C ALA A 29 14.86 12.79 10.10
N VAL A 30 13.83 13.43 9.52
CA VAL A 30 12.51 12.81 9.37
C VAL A 30 12.52 11.73 8.28
N VAL A 31 13.23 11.95 7.17
CA VAL A 31 13.42 10.92 6.13
C VAL A 31 14.10 9.69 6.73
N GLU A 32 15.20 9.88 7.47
CA GLU A 32 15.93 8.80 8.15
C GLU A 32 15.02 8.04 9.13
N LEU A 33 14.24 8.76 9.95
CA LEU A 33 13.28 8.15 10.87
C LEU A 33 12.23 7.28 10.13
N ILE A 34 11.73 7.76 8.99
CA ILE A 34 10.75 7.02 8.19
C ILE A 34 11.38 5.75 7.61
N ASP A 35 12.63 5.83 7.16
CA ASP A 35 13.35 4.68 6.60
C ASP A 35 13.67 3.64 7.69
N ASP A 36 14.12 4.05 8.86
CA ASP A 36 14.32 3.18 10.02
C ASP A 36 13.02 2.47 10.44
N LEU A 37 11.91 3.22 10.48
CA LEU A 37 10.59 2.68 10.80
C LEU A 37 10.14 1.67 9.74
N ARG A 38 10.34 1.98 8.45
CA ARG A 38 10.03 1.10 7.34
C ARG A 38 10.82 -0.20 7.45
N GLU A 39 12.12 -0.14 7.72
CA GLU A 39 12.97 -1.31 7.88
C GLU A 39 12.49 -2.19 9.04
N ARG A 40 12.14 -1.58 10.17
CA ARG A 40 11.63 -2.31 11.34
C ARG A 40 10.28 -3.00 11.05
N ILE A 41 9.37 -2.31 10.36
CA ILE A 41 8.08 -2.89 9.95
C ILE A 41 8.31 -4.04 8.98
N ALA A 42 9.16 -3.85 7.96
CA ALA A 42 9.48 -4.90 7.01
C ALA A 42 10.08 -6.12 7.72
N GLY A 43 11.08 -5.93 8.58
CA GLY A 43 11.72 -7.03 9.31
C GLY A 43 10.77 -7.83 10.19
N HIS A 44 9.75 -7.19 10.78
CA HIS A 44 8.80 -7.87 11.66
C HIS A 44 7.56 -8.44 10.93
N TYR A 45 7.07 -7.74 9.90
CA TYR A 45 5.79 -8.05 9.25
C TYR A 45 5.92 -8.49 7.79
N GLN A 46 7.12 -8.79 7.29
CA GLN A 46 7.37 -9.10 5.87
C GLN A 46 6.38 -10.11 5.28
N ILE A 47 6.15 -11.22 5.99
CA ILE A 47 5.28 -12.31 5.53
C ILE A 47 3.82 -11.85 5.50
N ALA A 48 3.33 -11.30 6.61
CA ALA A 48 1.94 -10.83 6.71
C ALA A 48 1.62 -9.73 5.68
N LEU A 49 2.57 -8.83 5.41
CA LEU A 49 2.42 -7.81 4.38
C LEU A 49 2.36 -8.42 2.98
N ASN A 50 3.22 -9.41 2.68
CA ASN A 50 3.21 -10.09 1.39
C ASN A 50 1.90 -10.84 1.14
N GLU A 51 1.36 -11.52 2.16
CA GLU A 51 0.07 -12.22 2.09
C GLU A 51 -1.06 -11.23 1.83
N LEU A 52 -1.14 -10.15 2.63
CA LEU A 52 -2.14 -9.11 2.46
C LEU A 52 -2.10 -8.47 1.07
N LEU A 53 -0.90 -8.17 0.55
CA LEU A 53 -0.73 -7.60 -0.78
C LEU A 53 -1.14 -8.60 -1.88
N ARG A 54 -0.89 -9.88 -1.69
CA ARG A 54 -1.32 -10.94 -2.62
C ARG A 54 -2.85 -11.06 -2.66
N GLU A 55 -3.50 -10.99 -1.50
CA GLU A 55 -4.96 -11.01 -1.40
C GLU A 55 -5.58 -9.79 -2.09
N GLN A 56 -5.05 -8.59 -1.85
CA GLN A 56 -5.55 -7.37 -2.48
C GLN A 56 -5.33 -7.32 -4.00
N ARG A 57 -4.24 -7.93 -4.50
CA ARG A 57 -3.96 -8.02 -5.94
C ARG A 57 -4.71 -9.16 -6.62
N SER A 58 -5.31 -10.08 -5.87
CA SER A 58 -6.13 -11.13 -6.45
C SER A 58 -7.37 -10.44 -7.04
N PRO A 59 -7.66 -10.62 -8.35
CA PRO A 59 -8.89 -10.12 -8.91
C PRO A 59 -10.07 -10.69 -8.10
N PRO A 60 -11.18 -9.93 -7.91
CA PRO A 60 -12.40 -10.51 -7.35
C PRO A 60 -12.69 -11.76 -8.18
N GLY A 61 -12.61 -12.92 -7.52
CA GLY A 61 -12.42 -14.21 -8.18
C GLY A 61 -13.38 -14.34 -9.36
N ASN A 62 -12.86 -14.63 -10.55
CA ASN A 62 -13.70 -14.96 -11.69
C ASN A 62 -14.33 -16.32 -11.38
N PRO A 63 -15.58 -16.39 -10.90
CA PRO A 63 -16.18 -17.66 -10.54
C PRO A 63 -16.67 -18.26 -11.85
N HIS A 64 -16.09 -19.39 -12.23
CA HIS A 64 -16.63 -20.27 -13.27
C HIS A 64 -16.60 -19.72 -14.71
N LEU A 65 -15.59 -20.13 -15.48
CA LEU A 65 -15.93 -20.81 -16.73
C LEU A 65 -15.88 -22.30 -16.41
N PRO A 66 -17.02 -23.02 -16.44
CA PRO A 66 -16.96 -24.47 -16.46
C PRO A 66 -16.10 -24.86 -17.67
N ARG A 67 -15.25 -25.85 -17.47
CA ARG A 67 -14.54 -26.53 -18.54
C ARG A 67 -15.58 -27.36 -19.31
N ASP A 68 -16.46 -26.71 -20.05
CA ASP A 68 -17.34 -27.34 -21.02
C ASP A 68 -16.48 -27.70 -22.24
N ASN A 69 -15.67 -28.73 -22.09
CA ASN A 69 -15.05 -29.45 -23.19
C ASN A 69 -14.83 -30.90 -22.76
N GLU A 70 -15.89 -31.51 -22.24
CA GLU A 70 -16.06 -32.95 -22.29
C GLU A 70 -17.41 -33.23 -22.98
N ALA A 71 -17.33 -33.96 -24.09
CA ALA A 71 -18.40 -34.50 -24.92
C ALA A 71 -19.16 -33.56 -25.88
N ASP A 72 -18.79 -33.60 -27.16
CA ASP A 72 -19.79 -33.94 -28.18
C ASP A 72 -19.17 -34.91 -29.22
N PRO A 73 -19.70 -36.13 -29.37
CA PRO A 73 -19.28 -37.10 -30.39
C PRO A 73 -20.22 -37.05 -31.59
N PHE A 74 -19.76 -36.50 -32.72
CA PHE A 74 -20.29 -36.81 -34.06
C PHE A 74 -19.17 -36.75 -35.10
#